data_AF-G2QIX6-F1
#
_entry.id   AF-G2QIX6-F1
#
_cell.length_a   1.000
_cell.length_b   1.000
_cell.length_c   1.000
_cell.angle_alpha   90.00
_cell.angle_beta   90.00
_cell.angle_gamma   90.00
#
_symmetry.space_group_name_H-M   'P 1'
#
loop_
_entity.id
_entity.type
_entity.pdbx_description
1 polymer ?
#
loop_
_entity_poly.entity_id
_entity_poly.type
_entity_poly.pdbx_seq_one_letter_code
_entity_poly.pdbx_strand_id
1 'polypeptide(L)'
;MLAGGYSWRLFFYVEFAFGCALLILAFFVVEETLYHRKPPATEPSVQESSSSQQDEKNSVTHAAIEDVGAPAATGTDPIPPRKTFLQTLKFWGVYDKDTEFFLMIARSFTYFLVPHVLWVITTYGIYIGLGALTFNYTFPLKITAPPYGWSQTSSGLIALASLLGYLLAIPFTATSDLLAARLTRRNKSIREAEMRLGVMLPVVLLSPAGLIVYGFAAERNLHWVAYFAGVTMNQFASYFFFTFTLAYAIDSYTANISEMLIAMNLGKQAISFGMGLDLLDWVLQHGYAVMIAGVFCAVVLVNNLALVVFMLWGKRIRRFMATTWLARVHRASVKEIATH
;
A
#
# COMPACT_ATOMS: atom_id res chain seq x y z
N MET A 1 -19.41 -24.76 4.36
CA MET A 1 -19.78 -25.01 2.95
C MET A 1 -19.65 -26.48 2.56
N LEU A 2 -18.54 -27.17 2.88
CA LEU A 2 -18.43 -28.63 2.66
C LEU A 2 -19.29 -29.49 3.60
N ALA A 3 -19.42 -29.11 4.88
CA ALA A 3 -20.22 -29.86 5.85
C ALA A 3 -21.75 -29.67 5.72
N GLY A 4 -22.20 -28.72 4.90
CA GLY A 4 -23.64 -28.46 4.68
C GLY A 4 -24.26 -29.33 3.60
N GLY A 5 -23.51 -30.27 3.01
CA GLY A 5 -23.94 -31.08 1.86
C GLY A 5 -23.90 -30.36 0.51
N TYR A 6 -23.42 -29.12 0.48
CA TYR A 6 -23.33 -28.33 -0.75
C TYR A 6 -21.97 -28.53 -1.44
N SER A 7 -22.01 -28.71 -2.76
CA SER A 7 -20.83 -28.86 -3.61
C SER A 7 -19.86 -27.68 -3.46
N TRP A 8 -18.56 -27.91 -3.68
CA TRP A 8 -17.52 -26.88 -3.73
C TRP A 8 -17.86 -25.71 -4.68
N ARG A 9 -18.74 -25.94 -5.65
CA ARG A 9 -19.27 -24.92 -6.56
C ARG A 9 -20.06 -23.82 -5.85
N LEU A 10 -20.73 -24.12 -4.73
CA LEU A 10 -21.49 -23.13 -3.97
C LEU A 10 -20.57 -22.02 -3.43
N PHE A 11 -19.34 -22.36 -3.04
CA PHE A 11 -18.36 -21.36 -2.63
C PHE A 11 -18.11 -20.32 -3.74
N PHE A 12 -17.88 -20.79 -4.97
CA PHE A 12 -17.69 -19.91 -6.12
C PHE A 12 -18.95 -19.10 -6.48
N TYR A 13 -20.15 -19.67 -6.35
CA TYR A 13 -21.39 -18.92 -6.58
C TYR A 13 -21.62 -17.83 -5.54
N VAL A 14 -21.31 -18.10 -4.27
CA VAL A 14 -21.41 -17.10 -3.20
C VAL A 14 -20.36 -16.01 -3.38
N GLU A 15 -19.13 -16.37 -3.72
CA GLU A 15 -18.06 -15.40 -4.02
C GLU A 15 -18.43 -14.53 -5.24
N PHE A 16 -19.00 -15.12 -6.29
CA PHE A 16 -19.53 -14.39 -7.44
C PHE A 16 -20.66 -13.44 -7.04
N ALA A 17 -21.60 -13.89 -6.20
CA ALA A 17 -22.70 -13.05 -5.71
C ALA A 17 -22.18 -11.85 -4.88
N PHE A 18 -21.18 -12.07 -4.02
CA PHE A 18 -20.51 -10.97 -3.31
C PHE A 18 -19.78 -10.04 -4.27
N GLY A 19 -19.12 -10.58 -5.31
CA GLY A 19 -18.49 -9.79 -6.37
C GLY A 19 -19.50 -8.89 -7.10
N CYS A 20 -20.66 -9.44 -7.48
CA CYS A 20 -21.77 -8.69 -8.08
C CYS A 20 -22.31 -7.62 -7.13
N ALA A 21 -22.52 -7.95 -5.85
CA ALA A 21 -22.97 -7.01 -4.84
C ALA A 21 -21.98 -5.86 -4.64
N LEU A 22 -20.67 -6.17 -4.60
CA LEU A 22 -19.60 -5.17 -4.52
C LEU A 22 -19.54 -4.30 -5.78
N LEU A 23 -19.77 -4.86 -6.96
CA LEU A 23 -19.83 -4.10 -8.21
C LEU A 23 -21.01 -3.13 -8.22
N ILE A 24 -22.19 -3.59 -7.79
CA ILE A 24 -23.39 -2.75 -7.64
C ILE A 24 -23.11 -1.64 -6.62
N LEU A 25 -22.56 -1.98 -5.44
CA LEU A 25 -22.18 -1.00 -4.43
C LEU A 25 -21.15 -0.01 -4.94
N ALA A 26 -20.11 -0.46 -5.65
CA ALA A 26 -19.11 0.41 -6.23
C ALA A 26 -19.74 1.40 -7.21
N PHE A 27 -20.67 0.95 -8.05
CA PHE A 27 -21.38 1.81 -9.00
C PHE A 27 -22.23 2.90 -8.31
N PHE A 28 -22.87 2.58 -7.17
CA PHE A 28 -23.71 3.55 -6.45
C PHE A 28 -22.96 4.40 -5.42
N VAL A 29 -21.85 3.92 -4.86
CA VAL A 29 -21.15 4.55 -3.71
C VAL A 29 -19.83 5.21 -4.12
N VAL A 30 -19.14 4.69 -5.14
CA VAL A 30 -17.84 5.21 -5.56
C VAL A 30 -18.04 6.15 -6.73
N GLU A 31 -18.04 7.45 -6.42
CA GLU A 31 -18.06 8.50 -7.43
C GLU A 31 -16.77 8.52 -8.26
N GLU A 32 -16.88 8.78 -9.57
CA GLU A 32 -15.73 8.94 -10.46
C GLU A 32 -14.90 10.17 -10.05
N THR A 33 -13.63 9.96 -9.68
CA THR A 33 -12.73 11.01 -9.18
C THR A 33 -11.72 11.53 -10.22
N LEU A 34 -11.80 11.06 -11.47
CA LEU A 34 -10.90 11.48 -12.54
C LEU A 34 -11.08 12.98 -12.83
N TYR A 35 -10.01 13.74 -12.64
CA TYR A 35 -9.97 15.17 -12.94
C TYR A 35 -8.64 15.53 -13.60
N HIS A 36 -8.69 15.99 -14.86
CA HIS A 36 -7.52 16.50 -15.56
C HIS A 36 -7.16 17.88 -14.98
N ARG A 37 -6.10 17.91 -14.17
CA ARG A 37 -5.52 19.16 -13.67
C ARG A 37 -4.64 19.74 -14.75
N LYS A 38 -5.00 20.89 -15.31
CA LYS A 38 -4.07 21.66 -16.15
C LYS A 38 -2.82 21.99 -15.32
N PRO A 39 -1.60 21.74 -15.82
CA PRO A 39 -0.40 22.17 -15.13
C PRO A 39 -0.41 23.71 -15.02
N PRO A 40 0.09 24.28 -13.91
CA PRO A 40 0.28 25.73 -13.82
C PRO A 40 1.18 26.17 -14.98
N ALA A 41 0.74 27.22 -15.69
CA ALA A 41 1.51 27.79 -16.79
C ALA A 41 2.93 28.09 -16.29
N THR A 42 3.92 27.56 -17.02
CA THR A 42 5.32 27.87 -16.76
C THR A 42 5.49 29.38 -16.94
N GLU A 43 5.88 30.08 -15.86
CA GLU A 43 6.25 31.49 -15.95
C GLU A 43 7.29 31.67 -17.07
N PRO A 44 7.09 32.58 -18.03
CA PRO A 44 8.08 32.81 -19.06
C PRO A 44 9.36 33.32 -18.40
N SER A 45 10.47 32.66 -18.76
CA SER A 45 11.83 33.08 -18.46
C SER A 45 12.00 34.59 -18.67
N VAL A 46 12.41 35.31 -17.62
CA VAL A 46 12.86 36.70 -17.72
C VAL A 46 14.03 36.73 -18.70
N GLN A 47 13.76 37.15 -19.94
CA GLN A 47 14.78 37.57 -20.88
C GLN A 47 15.32 38.91 -20.41
N GLU A 48 16.59 38.92 -20.01
CA GLU A 48 17.38 40.14 -19.88
C GLU A 48 17.30 40.94 -21.18
N SER A 49 16.71 42.13 -21.11
CA SER A 49 16.93 43.19 -22.09
C SER A 49 17.11 44.50 -21.35
N SER A 50 18.35 44.97 -21.37
CA SER A 50 18.86 46.22 -20.84
C SER A 50 18.36 47.44 -21.61
N SER A 51 17.83 48.46 -20.91
CA SER A 51 18.04 49.88 -21.25
C SER A 51 17.54 50.84 -20.15
N SER A 52 18.51 51.46 -19.46
CA SER A 52 18.66 52.91 -19.18
C SER A 52 17.58 53.76 -18.43
N GLN A 53 17.92 54.09 -17.17
CA GLN A 53 18.08 55.42 -16.52
C GLN A 53 16.90 56.43 -16.23
N GLN A 54 17.04 57.05 -15.02
CA GLN A 54 16.54 58.33 -14.44
C GLN A 54 15.32 58.27 -13.47
N ASP A 55 15.53 58.40 -12.13
CA ASP A 55 15.54 59.62 -11.26
C ASP A 55 14.13 60.26 -11.13
N GLU A 56 13.47 60.55 -9.98
CA GLU A 56 13.88 61.28 -8.76
C GLU A 56 12.81 61.18 -7.61
N LYS A 57 13.29 61.15 -6.35
CA LYS A 57 12.85 61.84 -5.09
C LYS A 57 11.40 61.95 -4.51
N ASN A 58 11.36 61.70 -3.19
CA ASN A 58 10.60 62.34 -2.08
C ASN A 58 9.13 61.98 -1.74
N SER A 59 8.92 61.31 -0.59
CA SER A 59 8.40 61.90 0.66
C SER A 59 7.70 60.87 1.57
N VAL A 60 7.90 61.00 2.88
CA VAL A 60 7.29 60.21 3.95
C VAL A 60 6.37 61.14 4.75
N THR A 61 5.05 60.87 4.89
CA THR A 61 4.33 60.90 6.19
C THR A 61 2.87 60.41 6.17
N HIS A 62 2.57 59.52 7.12
CA HIS A 62 1.35 59.25 7.92
C HIS A 62 -0.09 59.20 7.34
N ALA A 63 -0.65 57.98 7.49
CA ALA A 63 -1.93 57.63 8.12
C ALA A 63 -3.27 57.98 7.45
N ALA A 64 -3.91 56.96 6.87
CA ALA A 64 -5.36 56.74 6.96
C ALA A 64 -5.65 55.24 6.79
N ILE A 65 -6.40 54.67 7.73
CA ILE A 65 -7.00 53.35 7.61
C ILE A 65 -8.19 53.52 6.66
N GLU A 66 -8.08 53.00 5.46
CA GLU A 66 -9.22 52.75 4.59
C GLU A 66 -9.07 51.39 3.93
N ASP A 67 -10.13 50.62 4.12
CA ASP A 67 -10.48 49.38 3.43
C ASP A 67 -10.46 49.59 1.91
N VAL A 68 -10.27 48.51 1.14
CA VAL A 68 -10.38 48.34 -0.34
C VAL A 68 -9.11 47.77 -0.99
N GLY A 69 -9.29 46.60 -1.61
CA GLY A 69 -8.58 46.26 -2.85
C GLY A 69 -7.65 45.06 -2.77
N ALA A 70 -8.24 43.86 -2.82
CA ALA A 70 -7.52 42.68 -3.30
C ALA A 70 -6.88 42.98 -4.67
N PRO A 71 -5.58 42.75 -4.89
CA PRO A 71 -5.01 42.87 -6.23
C PRO A 71 -5.60 41.76 -7.10
N ALA A 72 -6.24 42.20 -8.19
CA ALA A 72 -6.89 41.39 -9.18
C ALA A 72 -5.95 40.32 -9.76
N ALA A 73 -6.18 39.06 -9.38
CA ALA A 73 -5.75 37.91 -10.15
C ALA A 73 -6.77 37.65 -11.27
N THR A 74 -6.60 38.32 -12.40
CA THR A 74 -7.30 37.99 -13.65
C THR A 74 -6.78 36.64 -14.15
N GLY A 75 -7.60 35.60 -13.97
CA GLY A 75 -7.31 34.25 -14.45
C GLY A 75 -7.73 33.13 -13.49
N THR A 76 -8.77 33.30 -12.67
CA THR A 76 -9.41 32.16 -12.01
C THR A 76 -10.14 31.35 -13.07
N ASP A 77 -9.54 30.26 -13.55
CA ASP A 77 -10.30 29.17 -14.15
C ASP A 77 -11.45 28.82 -13.17
N PRO A 78 -12.72 28.84 -13.60
CA PRO A 78 -13.83 28.58 -12.70
C PRO A 78 -13.69 27.16 -12.16
N ILE A 79 -13.68 27.00 -10.84
CA ILE A 79 -13.75 25.69 -10.20
C ILE A 79 -15.01 25.01 -10.77
N PRO A 80 -14.88 23.85 -11.45
CA PRO A 80 -16.00 23.24 -12.12
C PRO A 80 -17.10 22.93 -11.10
N PRO A 81 -18.39 23.23 -11.42
CA PRO A 81 -19.48 22.98 -10.50
C PRO A 81 -19.54 21.50 -10.14
N ARG A 82 -19.79 21.18 -8.85
CA ARG A 82 -19.96 19.79 -8.40
C ARG A 82 -21.06 19.12 -9.22
N LYS A 83 -20.72 18.00 -9.87
CA LYS A 83 -21.70 17.16 -10.58
C LYS A 83 -22.75 16.66 -9.58
N THR A 84 -24.01 16.61 -9.99
CA THR A 84 -25.09 16.02 -9.18
C THR A 84 -24.92 14.50 -9.13
N PHE A 85 -25.35 13.83 -8.05
CA PHE A 85 -25.24 12.36 -7.88
C PHE A 85 -25.72 11.55 -9.11
N LEU A 86 -26.83 11.97 -9.74
CA LEU A 86 -27.35 11.36 -10.98
C LEU A 86 -26.47 11.61 -12.22
N GLN A 87 -25.74 12.73 -12.27
CA GLN A 87 -24.78 13.01 -13.34
C GLN A 87 -23.47 12.23 -13.16
N THR A 88 -23.14 11.85 -11.93
CA THR A 88 -22.01 10.99 -11.58
C THR A 88 -22.31 9.50 -11.85
N LEU A 89 -23.59 9.09 -11.79
CA LEU A 89 -24.08 7.74 -12.10
C LEU A 89 -24.10 7.38 -13.60
N LYS A 90 -23.49 8.17 -14.47
CA LYS A 90 -23.41 7.85 -15.90
C LYS A 90 -22.60 6.56 -16.08
N PHE A 91 -23.24 5.52 -16.59
CA PHE A 91 -22.64 4.20 -16.86
C PHE A 91 -21.45 4.24 -17.83
N TRP A 92 -21.38 5.28 -18.68
CA TRP A 92 -20.25 5.57 -19.56
C TRP A 92 -19.56 6.85 -19.07
N GLY A 93 -18.40 6.68 -18.43
CA GLY A 93 -17.52 7.74 -17.98
C GLY A 93 -16.72 8.40 -19.12
N VAL A 94 -16.00 9.45 -18.78
CA VAL A 94 -15.07 10.12 -19.70
C VAL A 94 -13.92 9.15 -19.98
N TYR A 95 -14.02 8.41 -21.09
CA TYR A 95 -12.92 7.57 -21.55
C TYR A 95 -11.81 8.48 -22.06
N ASP A 96 -10.67 8.46 -21.36
CA ASP A 96 -9.46 9.11 -21.82
C ASP A 96 -8.93 8.35 -23.05
N LYS A 97 -9.27 8.85 -24.24
CA LYS A 97 -8.92 8.21 -25.52
C LYS A 97 -7.42 8.26 -25.80
N ASP A 98 -6.68 9.07 -25.05
CA ASP A 98 -5.25 9.33 -25.27
C ASP A 98 -4.37 8.44 -24.38
N THR A 99 -4.98 7.59 -23.55
CA THR A 99 -4.22 6.61 -22.75
C THR A 99 -3.90 5.37 -23.58
N GLU A 100 -2.63 5.21 -23.96
CA GLU A 100 -2.12 3.99 -24.59
C GLU A 100 -2.19 2.80 -23.60
N PHE A 101 -3.29 2.05 -23.64
CA PHE A 101 -3.57 0.94 -22.71
C PHE A 101 -2.44 -0.08 -22.62
N PHE A 102 -1.89 -0.51 -23.77
CA PHE A 102 -0.78 -1.47 -23.81
C PHE A 102 0.53 -0.88 -23.30
N LEU A 103 0.78 0.40 -23.56
CA LEU A 103 1.94 1.10 -23.03
C LEU A 103 1.84 1.24 -21.50
N MET A 104 0.65 1.50 -20.96
CA MET A 104 0.40 1.55 -19.52
C MET A 104 0.67 0.20 -18.84
N ILE A 105 0.30 -0.91 -19.48
CA ILE A 105 0.64 -2.25 -19.02
C ILE A 105 2.16 -2.44 -19.00
N ALA A 106 2.83 -2.20 -20.12
CA ALA A 106 4.28 -2.36 -20.22
C ALA A 106 5.03 -1.46 -19.22
N ARG A 107 4.55 -0.23 -19.02
CA ARG A 107 5.09 0.75 -18.06
C ARG A 107 4.89 0.29 -16.62
N SER A 108 3.75 -0.32 -16.30
CA SER A 108 3.51 -0.92 -14.97
C SER A 108 4.60 -1.94 -14.61
N PHE A 109 5.07 -2.76 -15.55
CA PHE A 109 6.17 -3.71 -15.29
C PHE A 109 7.50 -3.04 -14.96
N THR A 110 7.75 -1.82 -15.43
CA THR A 110 8.98 -1.10 -15.10
C THR A 110 9.06 -0.72 -13.61
N TYR A 111 7.93 -0.67 -12.90
CA TYR A 111 7.90 -0.42 -11.45
C TYR A 111 8.49 -1.57 -10.63
N PHE A 112 8.56 -2.80 -11.18
CA PHE A 112 9.28 -3.90 -10.53
C PHE A 112 10.79 -3.65 -10.43
N LEU A 113 11.35 -2.81 -11.29
CA LEU A 113 12.78 -2.43 -11.24
C LEU A 113 13.07 -1.35 -10.20
N VAL A 114 12.03 -0.74 -9.61
CA VAL A 114 12.18 0.28 -8.57
C VAL A 114 12.33 -0.43 -7.21
N PRO A 115 13.49 -0.34 -6.53
CA PRO A 115 13.78 -1.15 -5.34
C PRO A 115 12.79 -0.95 -4.19
N HIS A 116 12.30 0.28 -4.00
CA HIS A 116 11.30 0.56 -2.96
C HIS A 116 9.95 -0.09 -3.27
N VAL A 117 9.51 -0.03 -4.52
CA VAL A 117 8.24 -0.62 -4.96
C VAL A 117 8.34 -2.14 -4.91
N LEU A 118 9.45 -2.71 -5.41
CA LEU A 118 9.73 -4.14 -5.28
C LEU A 118 9.69 -4.59 -3.83
N TRP A 119 10.31 -3.85 -2.90
CA TRP A 119 10.27 -4.20 -1.48
C TRP A 119 8.86 -4.22 -0.91
N VAL A 120 7.99 -3.27 -1.28
CA VAL A 120 6.59 -3.31 -0.85
C VAL A 120 5.87 -4.53 -1.44
N ILE A 121 6.11 -4.82 -2.71
CA ILE A 121 5.53 -5.98 -3.41
C ILE A 121 5.95 -7.29 -2.76
N THR A 122 7.24 -7.47 -2.49
CA THR A 122 7.77 -8.65 -1.81
C THR A 122 7.24 -8.75 -0.39
N THR A 123 7.18 -7.64 0.35
CA THR A 123 6.62 -7.60 1.70
C THR A 123 5.17 -8.09 1.69
N TYR A 124 4.34 -7.54 0.82
CA TYR A 124 2.95 -7.99 0.69
C TYR A 124 2.85 -9.48 0.31
N GLY A 125 3.58 -9.88 -0.73
CA GLY A 125 3.55 -11.26 -1.21
C GLY A 125 4.02 -12.28 -0.16
N ILE A 126 5.07 -11.96 0.60
CA ILE A 126 5.60 -12.81 1.67
C ILE A 126 4.59 -12.93 2.82
N TYR A 127 3.98 -11.84 3.26
CA TYR A 127 2.99 -11.88 4.35
C TYR A 127 1.72 -12.64 3.98
N ILE A 128 1.25 -12.49 2.74
CA ILE A 128 0.08 -13.23 2.24
C ILE A 128 0.46 -14.71 2.05
N GLY A 129 1.57 -14.99 1.36
CA GLY A 129 2.01 -16.35 1.05
C GLY A 129 2.48 -17.15 2.25
N LEU A 130 3.54 -16.70 2.93
CA LEU A 130 4.16 -17.45 4.03
C LEU A 130 3.44 -17.27 5.38
N GLY A 131 2.64 -16.21 5.51
CA GLY A 131 1.79 -15.99 6.69
C GLY A 131 0.38 -16.52 6.49
N ALA A 132 -0.46 -15.74 5.81
CA ALA A 132 -1.89 -16.00 5.74
C ALA A 132 -2.24 -17.33 5.06
N LEU A 133 -1.62 -17.67 3.92
CA LEU A 133 -1.88 -18.96 3.24
C LEU A 133 -1.41 -20.12 4.10
N THR A 134 -0.18 -20.07 4.66
CA THR A 134 0.31 -21.10 5.59
C THR A 134 -0.71 -21.41 6.66
N PHE A 135 -1.17 -20.41 7.41
CA PHE A 135 -2.12 -20.63 8.50
C PHE A 135 -3.44 -21.25 8.03
N ASN A 136 -3.95 -20.84 6.87
CA ASN A 136 -5.21 -21.38 6.33
C ASN A 136 -5.08 -22.81 5.80
N TYR A 137 -3.90 -23.23 5.33
CA TYR A 137 -3.67 -24.61 4.88
C TYR A 137 -3.27 -25.55 6.01
N THR A 138 -2.38 -25.12 6.91
CA THR A 138 -1.83 -25.99 7.97
C THR A 138 -2.75 -26.12 9.17
N PHE A 139 -3.50 -25.07 9.53
CA PHE A 139 -4.36 -25.10 10.72
C PHE A 139 -5.49 -26.13 10.60
N PRO A 140 -6.28 -26.16 9.50
CA PRO A 140 -7.33 -27.16 9.35
C PRO A 140 -6.79 -28.59 9.41
N LEU A 141 -5.67 -28.85 8.74
CA LEU A 141 -5.04 -30.17 8.71
C LEU A 141 -4.69 -30.68 10.12
N LYS A 142 -4.14 -29.80 10.97
CA LYS A 142 -3.72 -30.14 12.34
C LYS A 142 -4.89 -30.21 13.32
N ILE A 143 -5.86 -29.31 13.22
CA ILE A 143 -6.96 -29.24 14.19
C ILE A 143 -8.02 -30.32 13.97
N THR A 144 -8.18 -30.80 12.73
CA THR A 144 -9.10 -31.93 12.45
C THR A 144 -8.49 -33.28 12.80
N ALA A 145 -7.16 -33.37 12.87
CA ALA A 145 -6.46 -34.57 13.30
C ALA A 145 -6.43 -34.72 14.84
N PRO A 146 -6.23 -35.93 15.37
CA PRO A 146 -5.88 -36.13 16.77
C PRO A 146 -4.61 -35.32 17.11
N PRO A 147 -4.53 -34.62 18.26
CA PRO A 147 -5.34 -34.79 19.49
C PRO A 147 -6.59 -33.90 19.64
N TYR A 148 -6.90 -32.98 18.71
CA TYR A 148 -8.00 -32.02 18.91
C TYR A 148 -9.34 -32.50 18.38
N GLY A 149 -9.36 -33.19 17.24
CA GLY A 149 -10.58 -33.77 16.67
C GLY A 149 -11.70 -32.76 16.39
N TRP A 150 -11.37 -31.52 16.00
CA TRP A 150 -12.38 -30.51 15.68
C TRP A 150 -13.11 -30.84 14.37
N SER A 151 -14.36 -30.38 14.26
CA SER A 151 -15.08 -30.43 12.99
C SER A 151 -14.41 -29.54 11.94
N GLN A 152 -14.49 -29.94 10.66
CA GLN A 152 -14.00 -29.13 9.53
C GLN A 152 -14.69 -27.77 9.41
N THR A 153 -15.87 -27.59 10.00
CA THR A 153 -16.51 -26.27 10.09
C THR A 153 -15.81 -25.35 11.08
N SER A 154 -15.31 -25.93 12.18
CA SER A 154 -14.66 -25.17 13.24
C SER A 154 -13.21 -24.79 12.91
N SER A 155 -12.58 -25.46 11.94
CA SER A 155 -11.23 -25.08 11.51
C SER A 155 -11.16 -23.69 10.88
N GLY A 156 -12.27 -23.17 10.35
CA GLY A 156 -12.37 -21.80 9.83
C GLY A 156 -12.26 -20.70 10.89
N LEU A 157 -12.38 -21.04 12.19
CA LEU A 157 -12.29 -20.05 13.28
C LEU A 157 -10.93 -19.35 13.36
N ILE A 158 -9.88 -19.89 12.72
CA ILE A 158 -8.57 -19.21 12.65
C ILE A 158 -8.64 -17.84 11.96
N ALA A 159 -9.65 -17.61 11.11
CA ALA A 159 -9.93 -16.29 10.55
C ALA A 159 -10.26 -15.25 11.63
N LEU A 160 -10.87 -15.66 12.76
CA LEU A 160 -11.12 -14.78 13.90
C LEU A 160 -9.83 -14.34 14.57
N ALA A 161 -8.81 -15.20 14.66
CA ALA A 161 -7.49 -14.80 15.15
C ALA A 161 -6.88 -13.72 14.25
N SER A 162 -7.04 -13.88 12.93
CA SER A 162 -6.58 -12.88 11.97
C SER A 162 -7.33 -11.55 12.11
N LEU A 163 -8.66 -11.61 12.29
CA LEU A 163 -9.49 -10.43 12.55
C LEU A 163 -9.07 -9.72 13.84
N LEU A 164 -8.85 -10.46 14.93
CA LEU A 164 -8.39 -9.91 16.20
C LEU A 164 -7.04 -9.21 16.06
N GLY A 165 -6.09 -9.82 15.33
CA GLY A 165 -4.79 -9.20 15.05
C GLY A 165 -4.93 -7.85 14.36
N TYR A 166 -5.78 -7.77 13.34
CA TYR A 166 -6.06 -6.51 12.64
C TYR A 166 -6.81 -5.50 13.52
N LEU A 167 -7.82 -5.93 14.27
CA LEU A 167 -8.61 -5.07 15.15
C LEU A 167 -7.74 -4.40 16.22
N LEU A 168 -6.79 -5.16 16.79
CA LEU A 168 -5.82 -4.63 17.75
C LEU A 168 -4.84 -3.63 17.13
N ALA A 169 -4.59 -3.70 15.81
CA ALA A 169 -3.67 -2.81 15.11
C ALA A 169 -4.31 -1.45 14.74
N ILE A 170 -5.62 -1.39 14.50
CA ILE A 170 -6.37 -0.17 14.14
C ILE A 170 -6.09 1.06 15.04
N PRO A 171 -6.10 0.97 16.39
CA PRO A 171 -5.84 2.14 17.22
C PRO A 171 -4.42 2.71 17.03
N PHE A 172 -3.48 1.91 16.53
CA PHE A 172 -2.10 2.32 16.29
C PHE A 172 -1.90 2.94 14.90
N THR A 173 -2.89 2.91 14.00
CA THR A 173 -2.74 3.42 12.62
C THR A 173 -2.37 4.90 12.58
N ALA A 174 -2.99 5.72 13.43
CA ALA A 174 -2.72 7.16 13.49
C ALA A 174 -1.30 7.46 14.01
N THR A 175 -0.65 6.55 14.73
CA THR A 175 0.65 6.81 15.37
C THR A 175 1.76 7.09 14.36
N SER A 176 1.71 6.49 13.17
CA SER A 176 2.67 6.74 12.09
C SER A 176 2.58 8.16 11.57
N ASP A 177 1.38 8.69 11.40
CA ASP A 177 1.17 10.06 10.94
C ASP A 177 1.53 11.09 12.00
N LEU A 178 1.22 10.80 13.27
CA LEU A 178 1.64 11.63 14.39
C LEU A 178 3.16 11.66 14.52
N LEU A 179 3.84 10.53 14.37
CA LEU A 179 5.30 10.45 14.41
C LEU A 179 5.92 11.24 13.25
N ALA A 180 5.40 11.06 12.03
CA ALA A 180 5.88 11.77 10.86
C ALA A 180 5.69 13.29 11.00
N ALA A 181 4.55 13.75 11.52
CA ALA A 181 4.30 15.17 11.76
C ALA A 181 5.25 15.75 12.81
N ARG A 182 5.52 15.02 13.90
CA ARG A 182 6.49 15.43 14.93
C ARG A 182 7.91 15.52 14.38
N LEU A 183 8.35 14.51 13.61
CA LEU A 183 9.67 14.49 13.00
C LEU A 183 9.82 15.58 11.92
N THR A 184 8.76 15.87 11.17
CA THR A 184 8.74 16.97 10.20
C THR A 184 8.95 18.33 10.88
N ARG A 185 8.25 18.59 12.00
CA ARG A 185 8.46 19.82 12.78
C ARG A 185 9.90 19.95 13.30
N ARG A 186 10.52 18.84 13.68
CA ARG A 186 11.92 18.80 14.12
C ARG A 186 12.92 18.95 12.96
N ASN A 187 12.54 18.56 11.74
CA ASN A 187 13.38 18.61 10.55
C ASN A 187 13.15 19.89 9.72
N LYS A 188 13.02 21.05 10.37
CA LYS A 188 12.82 22.35 9.70
C LYS A 188 11.66 22.34 8.68
N SER A 189 10.58 21.61 8.99
CA SER A 189 9.41 21.44 8.13
C SER A 189 9.63 20.67 6.82
N ILE A 190 10.77 19.99 6.66
CA ILE A 190 11.04 19.11 5.51
C ILE A 190 10.50 17.71 5.83
N ARG A 191 9.40 17.32 5.18
CA ARG A 191 8.78 16.01 5.33
C ARG A 191 9.50 14.98 4.48
N GLU A 192 9.94 13.89 5.12
CA GLU A 192 10.57 12.77 4.43
C GLU A 192 9.74 11.49 4.63
N ALA A 193 9.62 10.67 3.59
CA ALA A 193 8.82 9.45 3.60
C ALA A 193 9.30 8.45 4.69
N GLU A 194 10.60 8.45 4.99
CA GLU A 194 11.23 7.56 5.96
C GLU A 194 10.82 7.85 7.42
N MET A 195 10.30 9.05 7.71
CA MET A 195 9.89 9.43 9.07
C MET A 195 8.69 8.62 9.59
N ARG A 196 7.90 8.03 8.68
CA ARG A 196 6.77 7.14 9.01
C ARG A 196 7.21 5.73 9.43
N LEU A 197 8.38 5.27 8.96
CA LEU A 197 8.83 3.87 9.16
C LEU A 197 9.23 3.55 10.61
N GLY A 198 9.48 4.56 11.45
CA GLY A 198 9.93 4.34 12.83
C GLY A 198 8.95 3.56 13.69
N VAL A 199 7.64 3.66 13.41
CA VAL A 199 6.59 2.89 14.12
C VAL A 199 6.68 1.39 13.84
N MET A 200 7.28 0.98 12.72
CA MET A 200 7.38 -0.44 12.36
C MET A 200 8.52 -1.16 13.08
N LEU A 201 9.52 -0.47 13.63
CA LEU A 201 10.67 -1.09 14.29
C LEU A 201 10.31 -2.12 15.38
N PRO A 202 9.40 -1.84 16.33
CA PRO A 202 9.00 -2.85 17.32
C PRO A 202 8.26 -4.04 16.68
N VAL A 203 7.61 -3.81 15.54
CA VAL A 203 6.78 -4.80 14.84
C VAL A 203 7.63 -5.75 13.98
N VAL A 204 8.86 -5.35 13.61
CA VAL A 204 9.83 -6.16 12.84
C VAL A 204 10.08 -7.53 13.46
N LEU A 205 10.20 -7.59 14.80
CA LEU A 205 10.45 -8.84 15.53
C LEU A 205 9.16 -9.58 15.92
N LEU A 206 8.03 -8.86 15.99
CA LEU A 206 6.76 -9.41 16.45
C LEU A 206 6.17 -10.42 15.46
N SER A 207 6.31 -10.16 14.16
CA SER A 207 5.84 -11.09 13.11
C SER A 207 6.63 -12.42 13.10
N PRO A 208 7.98 -12.43 13.07
CA PRO A 208 8.77 -13.64 13.24
C PRO A 208 8.45 -14.40 14.52
N ALA A 209 8.25 -13.70 15.65
CA ALA A 209 7.85 -14.32 16.91
C ALA A 209 6.50 -15.06 16.79
N GLY A 210 5.53 -14.49 16.07
CA GLY A 210 4.24 -15.14 15.80
C GLY A 210 4.38 -16.44 15.00
N LEU A 211 5.25 -16.45 13.97
CA LEU A 211 5.55 -17.66 13.19
C LEU A 211 6.27 -18.73 14.02
N ILE A 212 7.17 -18.33 14.91
CA ILE A 212 7.86 -19.24 15.83
C ILE A 212 6.85 -19.92 16.76
N VAL A 213 5.98 -19.13 17.41
CA VAL A 213 4.94 -19.65 18.31
C VAL A 213 4.03 -20.62 17.55
N TYR A 214 3.59 -20.27 16.33
CA TYR A 214 2.75 -21.14 15.51
C TYR A 214 3.46 -22.43 15.11
N GLY A 215 4.70 -22.35 14.63
CA GLY A 215 5.48 -23.51 14.19
C GLY A 215 5.74 -24.51 15.33
N PHE A 216 6.10 -24.02 16.52
CA PHE A 216 6.26 -24.88 17.70
C PHE A 216 4.93 -25.44 18.22
N ALA A 217 3.85 -24.66 18.16
CA ALA A 217 2.51 -25.14 18.52
C ALA A 217 2.07 -26.28 17.60
N ALA A 218 2.33 -26.15 16.30
CA ALA A 218 2.09 -27.18 15.30
C ALA A 218 2.94 -28.44 15.52
N GLU A 219 4.23 -28.30 15.78
CA GLU A 219 5.13 -29.45 15.96
C GLU A 219 4.78 -30.27 17.21
N ARG A 220 4.59 -29.59 18.35
CA ARG A 220 4.36 -30.24 19.64
C ARG A 220 2.90 -30.52 19.95
N ASN A 221 1.98 -30.19 19.03
CA ASN A 221 0.53 -30.26 19.23
C ASN A 221 0.09 -29.56 20.54
N LEU A 222 0.56 -28.33 20.77
CA LEU A 222 0.22 -27.53 21.95
C LEU A 222 -1.26 -27.13 21.97
N HIS A 223 -1.78 -26.61 23.08
CA HIS A 223 -3.19 -26.15 23.14
C HIS A 223 -3.53 -25.20 21.97
N TRP A 224 -4.72 -25.36 21.38
CA TRP A 224 -5.17 -24.58 20.22
C TRP A 224 -5.02 -23.05 20.37
N VAL A 225 -5.06 -22.53 21.60
CA VAL A 225 -4.84 -21.11 21.93
C VAL A 225 -3.48 -20.61 21.44
N ALA A 226 -2.44 -21.46 21.46
CA ALA A 226 -1.11 -21.10 20.99
C ALA A 226 -1.10 -20.78 19.48
N TYR A 227 -1.90 -21.50 18.68
CA TYR A 227 -2.06 -21.20 17.25
C TYR A 227 -2.76 -19.85 17.07
N PHE A 228 -3.81 -19.58 17.84
CA PHE A 228 -4.53 -18.30 17.79
C PHE A 228 -3.61 -17.14 18.20
N ALA A 229 -2.79 -17.30 19.24
CA ALA A 229 -1.82 -16.31 19.66
C ALA A 229 -0.77 -16.04 18.57
N GLY A 230 -0.18 -17.09 17.99
CA GLY A 230 0.81 -16.96 16.91
C GLY A 230 0.25 -16.26 15.68
N VAL A 231 -0.95 -16.63 15.24
CA VAL A 231 -1.65 -15.98 14.13
C VAL A 231 -1.97 -14.52 14.48
N THR A 232 -2.51 -14.24 15.67
CA THR A 232 -2.85 -12.87 16.09
C THR A 232 -1.61 -11.97 16.09
N MET A 233 -0.48 -12.44 16.61
CA MET A 233 0.79 -11.70 16.61
C MET A 233 1.30 -11.42 15.19
N ASN A 234 1.28 -12.43 14.31
CA ASN A 234 1.72 -12.24 12.93
C ASN A 234 0.78 -11.30 12.15
N GLN A 235 -0.53 -11.46 12.31
CA GLN A 235 -1.52 -10.64 11.60
C GLN A 235 -1.54 -9.20 12.09
N PHE A 236 -1.41 -8.98 13.41
CA PHE A 236 -1.18 -7.64 13.96
C PHE A 236 0.02 -6.99 13.29
N ALA A 237 1.15 -7.69 13.19
CA ALA A 237 2.34 -7.14 12.57
C ALA A 237 2.18 -6.88 11.05
N SER A 238 1.56 -7.80 10.33
CA SER A 238 1.31 -7.67 8.88
C SER A 238 0.50 -6.41 8.53
N TYR A 239 -0.40 -5.97 9.41
CA TYR A 239 -1.17 -4.74 9.22
C TYR A 239 -0.29 -3.49 9.11
N PHE A 240 0.72 -3.38 9.98
CA PHE A 240 1.65 -2.25 9.97
C PHE A 240 2.43 -2.26 8.66
N PHE A 241 2.94 -3.43 8.26
CA PHE A 241 3.65 -3.58 7.00
C PHE A 241 2.77 -3.19 5.82
N PHE A 242 1.56 -3.74 5.70
CA PHE A 242 0.66 -3.36 4.60
C PHE A 242 0.40 -1.86 4.56
N THR A 243 -0.05 -1.29 5.67
CA THR A 243 -0.49 0.10 5.70
C THR A 243 0.66 1.09 5.45
N PHE A 244 1.77 1.01 6.18
CA PHE A 244 2.79 2.06 6.05
C PHE A 244 3.84 1.77 4.97
N THR A 245 4.05 0.53 4.51
CA THR A 245 4.92 0.33 3.33
C THR A 245 4.24 0.83 2.07
N LEU A 246 2.92 0.62 1.94
CA LEU A 246 2.15 1.21 0.84
C LEU A 246 2.18 2.75 0.89
N ALA A 247 1.93 3.33 2.07
CA ALA A 247 2.03 4.78 2.24
C ALA A 247 3.44 5.31 1.90
N TYR A 248 4.48 4.57 2.28
CA TYR A 248 5.87 4.89 1.93
C TYR A 248 6.13 4.83 0.42
N ALA A 249 5.59 3.84 -0.29
CA ALA A 249 5.73 3.76 -1.76
C ALA A 249 5.06 4.96 -2.43
N ILE A 250 3.85 5.32 -2.01
CA ILE A 250 3.10 6.47 -2.52
C ILE A 250 3.84 7.79 -2.24
N ASP A 251 4.38 7.97 -1.03
CA ASP A 251 5.16 9.16 -0.68
C ASP A 251 6.52 9.22 -1.40
N SER A 252 7.10 8.06 -1.74
CA SER A 252 8.42 7.96 -2.38
C SER A 252 8.36 8.13 -3.88
N TYR A 253 7.26 7.75 -4.51
CA TYR A 253 7.08 7.79 -5.96
C TYR A 253 5.71 8.33 -6.34
N THR A 254 5.67 9.61 -6.71
CA THR A 254 4.43 10.33 -7.07
C THR A 254 4.12 10.30 -8.57
N ALA A 255 5.04 9.80 -9.41
CA ALA A 255 4.81 9.68 -10.85
C ALA A 255 3.96 8.45 -11.16
N ASN A 256 2.74 8.68 -11.68
CA ASN A 256 1.72 7.69 -12.03
C ASN A 256 1.43 6.66 -10.92
N ILE A 257 0.86 7.12 -9.81
CA ILE A 257 0.48 6.29 -8.67
C ILE A 257 -0.42 5.12 -9.10
N SER A 258 -1.36 5.34 -10.03
CA SER A 258 -2.29 4.32 -10.51
C SER A 258 -1.58 3.10 -11.11
N GLU A 259 -0.57 3.31 -11.95
CA GLU A 259 0.20 2.23 -12.58
C GLU A 259 1.08 1.49 -11.58
N MET A 260 1.68 2.23 -10.65
CA MET A 260 2.42 1.62 -9.55
C MET A 260 1.51 0.69 -8.74
N LEU A 261 0.28 1.11 -8.43
CA LEU A 261 -0.68 0.29 -7.69
C LEU A 261 -1.11 -0.97 -8.48
N ILE A 262 -1.26 -0.87 -9.80
CA ILE A 262 -1.55 -2.01 -10.67
C ILE A 262 -0.39 -3.02 -10.61
N ALA A 263 0.84 -2.56 -10.83
CA ALA A 263 2.03 -3.39 -10.73
C ALA A 263 2.16 -4.05 -9.36
N MET A 264 1.86 -3.29 -8.30
CA MET A 264 1.90 -3.80 -6.93
C MET A 264 0.87 -4.89 -6.68
N ASN A 265 -0.35 -4.71 -7.19
CA ASN A 265 -1.42 -5.68 -7.01
C ASN A 265 -1.15 -6.98 -7.79
N LEU A 266 -0.59 -6.90 -8.99
CA LEU A 266 -0.18 -8.08 -9.74
C LEU A 266 1.00 -8.79 -9.07
N GLY A 267 2.05 -8.03 -8.72
CA GLY A 267 3.27 -8.59 -8.15
C GLY A 267 3.05 -9.31 -6.83
N LYS A 268 2.26 -8.72 -5.92
CA LYS A 268 2.02 -9.34 -4.61
C LYS A 268 1.29 -10.68 -4.76
N GLN A 269 0.34 -10.77 -5.70
CA GLN A 269 -0.41 -12.00 -5.96
C GLN A 269 0.46 -13.04 -6.65
N ALA A 270 1.32 -12.64 -7.58
CA ALA A 270 2.27 -13.54 -8.23
C ALA A 270 3.26 -14.17 -7.23
N ILE A 271 3.82 -13.36 -6.32
CA ILE A 271 4.72 -13.86 -5.26
C ILE A 271 3.95 -14.78 -4.30
N SER A 272 2.77 -14.36 -3.85
CA SER A 272 1.95 -15.18 -2.94
C SER A 272 1.55 -16.51 -3.57
N PHE A 273 1.25 -16.51 -4.88
CA PHE A 273 0.93 -17.72 -5.62
C PHE A 273 2.15 -18.63 -5.74
N GLY A 274 3.30 -18.09 -6.13
CA GLY A 274 4.55 -18.85 -6.23
C GLY A 274 4.96 -19.48 -4.89
N MET A 275 4.80 -18.76 -3.78
CA MET A 275 5.06 -19.28 -2.44
C MET A 275 4.03 -20.33 -1.98
N GLY A 276 2.82 -20.33 -2.57
CA GLY A 276 1.72 -21.21 -2.20
C GLY A 276 1.68 -22.56 -2.92
N LEU A 277 2.40 -22.72 -4.04
CA LEU A 277 2.31 -23.91 -4.91
C LEU A 277 2.65 -25.22 -4.20
N ASP A 278 3.82 -25.28 -3.53
CA ASP A 278 4.31 -26.49 -2.84
C ASP A 278 4.36 -26.32 -1.31
N LEU A 279 3.68 -25.30 -0.79
CA LEU A 279 3.78 -24.88 0.62
C LEU A 279 3.45 -26.02 1.57
N LEU A 280 2.33 -26.71 1.33
CA LEU A 280 1.85 -27.78 2.20
C LEU A 280 2.79 -29.00 2.14
N ASP A 281 3.24 -29.38 0.96
CA ASP A 281 4.15 -30.52 0.76
C ASP A 281 5.49 -30.27 1.44
N TRP A 282 6.03 -29.06 1.33
CA TRP A 282 7.25 -28.65 2.02
C TRP A 282 7.15 -28.75 3.53
N VAL A 283 6.05 -28.25 4.10
CA VAL A 283 5.78 -28.31 5.54
C VAL A 283 5.63 -29.76 6.01
N LEU A 284 4.96 -30.62 5.23
CA LEU A 284 4.76 -32.02 5.58
C LEU A 284 6.05 -32.85 5.46
N GLN A 285 6.93 -32.55 4.51
CA GLN A 285 8.20 -33.27 4.32
C GLN A 285 9.25 -32.93 5.38
N HIS A 286 9.37 -31.65 5.76
CA HIS A 286 10.45 -31.17 6.62
C HIS A 286 10.02 -30.87 8.06
N GLY A 287 8.71 -30.89 8.33
CA GLY A 287 8.14 -30.61 9.65
C GLY A 287 7.74 -29.15 9.84
N TYR A 288 6.81 -28.92 10.77
CA TYR A 288 6.20 -27.61 10.99
C TYR A 288 7.17 -26.64 11.67
N ALA A 289 7.96 -27.12 12.63
CA ALA A 289 8.95 -26.29 13.30
C ALA A 289 10.06 -25.82 12.33
N VAL A 290 10.60 -26.72 11.51
CA VAL A 290 11.70 -26.37 10.59
C VAL A 290 11.23 -25.39 9.52
N MET A 291 10.09 -25.66 8.88
CA MET A 291 9.62 -24.81 7.79
C MET A 291 9.01 -23.51 8.30
N ILE A 292 8.10 -23.55 9.29
CA ILE A 292 7.37 -22.35 9.71
C ILE A 292 8.21 -21.51 10.68
N ALA A 293 8.73 -22.12 11.76
CA ALA A 293 9.51 -21.39 12.76
C ALA A 293 10.95 -21.12 12.32
N GLY A 294 11.50 -21.92 11.38
CA GLY A 294 12.82 -21.73 10.80
C GLY A 294 12.79 -20.94 9.50
N VAL A 295 12.44 -21.59 8.38
CA VAL A 295 12.58 -21.03 7.03
C VAL A 295 11.68 -19.81 6.81
N PHE A 296 10.37 -19.91 7.09
CA PHE A 296 9.43 -18.81 6.86
C PHE A 296 9.72 -17.63 7.79
N CYS A 297 10.04 -17.93 9.05
CA CYS A 297 10.52 -16.94 10.00
C CYS A 297 11.76 -16.20 9.48
N ALA A 298 12.76 -16.91 8.95
CA ALA A 298 13.97 -16.31 8.40
C ALA A 298 13.67 -15.43 7.18
N VAL A 299 12.83 -15.89 6.25
CA VAL A 299 12.44 -15.10 5.06
C VAL A 299 11.70 -13.82 5.47
N VAL A 300 10.75 -13.92 6.39
CA VAL A 300 10.00 -12.77 6.92
C VAL A 300 10.93 -11.82 7.69
N LEU A 301 11.82 -12.36 8.52
CA LEU A 301 12.79 -11.57 9.26
C LEU A 301 13.72 -10.80 8.32
N VAL A 302 14.28 -11.45 7.30
CA VAL A 302 15.13 -10.80 6.28
C VAL A 302 14.36 -9.69 5.56
N ASN A 303 13.11 -9.94 5.16
CA ASN A 303 12.25 -8.91 4.54
C ASN A 303 11.99 -7.74 5.50
N ASN A 304 11.78 -8.03 6.79
CA ASN A 304 11.55 -7.01 7.80
C ASN A 304 12.83 -6.23 8.14
N LEU A 305 14.00 -6.84 8.08
CA LEU A 305 15.29 -6.15 8.20
C LEU A 305 15.57 -5.23 7.02
N ALA A 306 15.06 -5.55 5.82
CA ALA A 306 15.14 -4.64 4.68
C ALA A 306 14.46 -3.28 4.98
N LEU A 307 13.47 -3.24 5.89
CA LEU A 307 12.91 -1.97 6.39
C LEU A 307 13.99 -1.06 6.97
N VAL A 308 14.92 -1.61 7.76
CA VAL A 308 16.01 -0.86 8.39
C VAL A 308 16.96 -0.32 7.33
N VAL A 309 17.24 -1.11 6.30
CA VAL A 309 18.05 -0.70 5.13
C VAL A 309 17.39 0.49 4.43
N PHE A 310 16.08 0.43 4.18
CA PHE A 310 15.34 1.53 3.56
C PHE A 310 15.17 2.74 4.49
N MET A 311 15.14 2.54 5.80
CA MET A 311 15.10 3.64 6.77
C MET A 311 16.41 4.45 6.79
N LEU A 312 17.57 3.78 6.71
CA LEU A 312 18.89 4.41 6.76
C LEU A 312 19.36 4.93 5.40
N TRP A 313 19.14 4.17 4.34
CA TRP A 313 19.62 4.49 2.99
C TRP A 313 18.52 4.91 2.01
N GLY A 314 17.25 4.96 2.42
CA GLY A 314 16.14 5.29 1.53
C GLY A 314 16.34 6.59 0.76
N LYS A 315 16.84 7.64 1.42
CA LYS A 315 17.17 8.91 0.76
C LYS A 315 18.21 8.77 -0.35
N ARG A 316 19.23 7.93 -0.15
CA ARG A 316 20.28 7.70 -1.15
C ARG A 316 19.74 6.91 -2.33
N ILE A 317 18.94 5.87 -2.05
CA ILE A 317 18.31 5.03 -3.08
C ILE A 317 17.33 5.86 -3.92
N ARG A 318 16.51 6.73 -3.30
CA ARG A 318 15.60 7.63 -4.03
C ARG A 318 16.34 8.65 -4.89
N ARG A 319 17.42 9.25 -4.39
CA ARG A 319 18.25 10.19 -5.18
C ARG A 319 18.91 9.49 -6.36
N PHE A 320 19.41 8.27 -6.16
CA PHE A 320 19.97 7.46 -7.24
C PHE A 320 18.91 7.08 -8.27
N MET A 321 17.73 6.65 -7.83
CA MET A 321 16.65 6.29 -8.75
C MET A 321 16.16 7.48 -9.57
N ALA A 322 16.18 8.69 -8.99
CA ALA A 322 15.81 9.92 -9.67
C ALA A 322 16.77 10.31 -10.81
N THR A 323 18.00 9.77 -10.86
CA THR A 323 18.97 10.00 -11.94
C THR A 323 18.94 8.89 -13.01
N THR A 324 18.25 7.78 -12.75
CA THR A 324 18.17 6.63 -13.67
C THR A 324 17.26 6.92 -14.88
N TRP A 325 17.45 6.16 -15.96
CA TRP A 325 16.56 6.18 -17.14
C TRP A 325 15.08 5.95 -16.79
N LEU A 326 14.78 5.11 -15.79
CA LEU A 326 13.40 4.88 -15.33
C LEU A 326 12.70 6.17 -14.86
N ALA A 327 13.39 7.05 -14.13
CA ALA A 327 12.81 8.32 -13.72
C ALA A 327 12.54 9.24 -14.91
N ARG A 328 13.33 9.14 -15.99
CA ARG A 328 13.07 9.89 -17.24
C ARG A 328 11.85 9.35 -17.97
N VAL A 329 11.69 8.02 -18.06
CA VAL A 329 10.52 7.37 -18.68
C VAL A 329 9.24 7.75 -17.94
N HIS A 330 9.25 7.69 -16.60
CA HIS A 330 8.07 8.02 -15.81
C HIS A 330 7.77 9.53 -15.77
N ARG A 331 8.79 10.41 -15.77
CA ARG A 331 8.56 11.85 -15.90
C ARG A 331 8.06 12.26 -17.27
N ALA A 332 8.53 11.62 -18.34
CA ALA A 332 8.05 11.85 -19.70
C ALA A 332 6.55 11.54 -19.80
N SER A 333 6.10 10.44 -19.21
CA SER A 333 4.68 10.09 -19.17
C SER A 333 3.81 11.04 -18.33
N VAL A 334 4.34 11.62 -17.25
CA VAL A 334 3.61 12.63 -16.48
C VAL A 334 3.43 13.91 -17.31
N LYS A 335 4.40 14.27 -18.15
CA LYS A 335 4.26 15.39 -19.09
C LYS A 335 3.25 15.08 -20.18
N GLU A 336 3.27 13.87 -20.74
CA GLU A 336 2.33 13.40 -21.76
C GLU A 336 0.87 13.48 -21.30
N ILE A 337 0.60 13.15 -20.03
CA ILE A 337 -0.74 13.30 -19.41
C ILE A 337 -1.10 14.77 -19.09
N ALA A 338 -0.10 15.66 -18.96
CA ALA A 338 -0.30 17.06 -18.57
C ALA A 338 -0.30 18.05 -19.76
N THR A 339 0.19 17.65 -20.93
CA THR A 339 0.29 18.50 -22.13
C THR A 339 -0.86 18.33 -23.12
N HIS A 340 -1.88 17.53 -22.80
CA HIS A 340 -3.02 17.26 -23.67
C HIS A 340 -4.35 17.62 -23.01
#